data_AF-A0A2N5W9T6-F1
#
_entry.id   AF-A0A2N5W9T6-F1
#
_cell.length_a   1.000
_cell.length_b   1.000
_cell.length_c   1.000
_cell.angle_alpha   90.00
_cell.angle_beta   90.00
_cell.angle_gamma   90.00
#
_symmetry.space_group_name_H-M   'P 1'
#
loop_
_entity.id
_entity.type
_entity.pdbx_description
1 polymer ?
#
loop_
_entity_poly.entity_id
_entity_poly.type
_entity_poly.pdbx_seq_one_letter_code
_entity_poly.pdbx_strand_id
1 'polypeptide(L)'
;MSKIDILNSEEVTAEIIKKIESGATDMKIYKALGVTNKTFDKWKADNEEAYELAKINANLIALGKVETKLNKKVRGGWRRKERYEVNEEGEEILVSVERQQVDPELNAIMFWLKSHNPEIYDKVSLKRLELEEKSTAGVQDIIQGLTQFDVKNYSSDEPEVTEDEINALLDEEETE
;
A
#
# COMPACT_ATOMS: atom_id res chain seq x y z
N MET A 1 -19.26 27.85 18.46
CA MET A 1 -18.78 26.92 17.42
C MET A 1 -18.04 25.78 18.11
N SER A 2 -18.40 24.54 17.78
CA SER A 2 -17.65 23.38 18.22
C SER A 2 -16.26 23.39 17.58
N LYS A 3 -15.26 22.79 18.22
CA LYS A 3 -13.93 22.61 17.61
C LYS A 3 -14.00 21.83 16.29
N ILE A 4 -15.03 20.99 16.10
CA ILE A 4 -15.26 20.24 14.87
C ILE A 4 -15.71 21.18 13.73
N ASP A 5 -16.55 22.18 14.02
CA ASP A 5 -17.05 23.13 13.02
C ASP A 5 -15.91 24.00 12.48
N ILE A 6 -14.93 24.31 13.33
CA ILE A 6 -13.72 25.04 12.94
C ILE A 6 -12.83 24.18 12.04
N LEU A 7 -12.68 22.88 12.36
CA LEU A 7 -11.91 21.95 11.53
C LEU A 7 -12.56 21.74 10.15
N ASN A 8 -13.90 21.64 10.11
CA ASN A 8 -14.69 21.50 8.88
C ASN A 8 -14.86 22.83 8.13
N SER A 9 -14.24 23.92 8.58
CA SER A 9 -14.14 25.12 7.74
C SER A 9 -13.27 24.82 6.52
N GLU A 10 -13.64 25.37 5.38
CA GLU A 10 -12.98 25.13 4.09
C GLU A 10 -11.48 25.46 4.14
N GLU A 11 -11.11 26.57 4.80
CA GLU A 11 -9.74 27.02 4.94
C GLU A 11 -8.89 26.06 5.80
N VAL A 12 -9.40 25.65 6.97
CA VAL A 12 -8.68 24.74 7.87
C VAL A 12 -8.60 23.34 7.28
N THR A 13 -9.67 22.87 6.63
CA THR A 13 -9.68 21.59 5.91
C THR A 13 -8.61 21.58 4.82
N ALA A 14 -8.53 22.63 4.00
CA ALA A 14 -7.49 22.74 2.97
C ALA A 14 -6.06 22.76 3.56
N GLU A 15 -5.85 23.45 4.69
CA GLU A 15 -4.55 23.46 5.37
C GLU A 15 -4.16 22.09 5.93
N ILE A 16 -5.13 21.36 6.50
CA ILE A 16 -4.91 19.99 6.99
C ILE A 16 -4.52 19.07 5.84
N ILE A 17 -5.28 19.10 4.74
CA ILE A 17 -5.01 18.31 3.53
C ILE A 17 -3.61 18.60 3.00
N LYS A 18 -3.23 19.87 2.85
CA LYS A 18 -1.89 20.26 2.41
C LYS A 18 -0.78 19.75 3.33
N LYS A 19 -1.01 19.73 4.65
CA LYS A 19 -0.06 19.15 5.63
C LYS A 19 0.06 17.65 5.47
N ILE A 20 -1.04 16.93 5.22
CA ILE A 20 -1.02 15.49 4.95
C ILE A 20 -0.23 15.21 3.67
N GLU A 21 -0.51 15.94 2.58
CA GLU A 21 0.22 15.79 1.30
C GLU A 21 1.73 16.06 1.44
N SER A 22 2.12 16.93 2.38
CA SER A 22 3.53 17.17 2.68
C SER A 22 4.22 16.02 3.42
N GLY A 23 3.46 15.01 3.88
CA GLY A 23 3.93 13.85 4.63
C GLY A 23 3.91 14.06 6.16
N ALA A 24 3.13 15.01 6.68
CA ALA A 24 2.99 15.19 8.12
C ALA A 24 2.13 14.05 8.72
N THR A 25 2.54 13.53 9.88
CA THR A 25 1.76 12.52 10.59
C THR A 25 0.55 13.15 11.26
N ASP A 26 -0.56 12.39 11.37
CA ASP A 26 -1.76 12.79 12.12
C ASP A 26 -1.43 13.41 13.48
N MET A 27 -0.47 12.80 14.19
CA MET A 27 0.05 13.28 15.48
C MET A 27 0.59 14.70 15.44
N LYS A 28 1.37 15.05 14.41
CA LYS A 28 1.90 16.40 14.25
C LYS A 28 0.79 17.39 13.93
N ILE A 29 -0.19 16.96 13.13
CA ILE A 29 -1.30 17.81 12.68
C ILE A 29 -2.22 18.16 13.86
N TYR A 30 -2.77 17.17 14.57
CA TYR A 30 -3.70 17.47 15.66
C TYR A 30 -3.03 18.20 16.83
N LYS A 31 -1.74 17.96 17.09
CA LYS A 31 -0.96 18.72 18.08
C LYS A 31 -0.77 20.17 17.67
N ALA A 32 -0.45 20.43 16.40
CA ALA A 32 -0.31 21.78 15.88
C ALA A 32 -1.63 22.56 15.94
N LEU A 33 -2.76 21.86 15.77
CA LEU A 33 -4.11 22.45 15.82
C LEU A 33 -4.68 22.56 17.25
N GLY A 34 -3.99 22.02 18.28
CA GLY A 34 -4.50 22.03 19.66
C GLY A 34 -5.80 21.25 19.85
N VAL A 35 -6.01 20.20 19.04
CA VAL A 35 -7.18 19.31 19.12
C VAL A 35 -6.78 17.93 19.60
N THR A 36 -7.73 17.22 20.23
CA THR A 36 -7.48 15.84 20.67
C THR A 36 -7.51 14.91 19.47
N ASN A 37 -6.81 13.77 19.57
CA ASN A 37 -6.84 12.73 18.55
C ASN A 37 -8.28 12.29 18.21
N LYS A 38 -9.15 12.11 19.21
CA LYS A 38 -10.58 11.78 19.01
C LYS A 38 -11.34 12.83 18.19
N THR A 39 -11.02 14.11 18.36
CA THR A 39 -11.65 15.20 17.58
C THR A 39 -11.17 15.16 16.13
N PHE A 40 -9.88 14.89 15.92
CA PHE A 40 -9.31 14.74 14.59
C PHE A 40 -9.82 13.48 13.87
N ASP A 41 -10.04 12.39 14.59
CA ASP A 41 -10.62 11.16 14.02
C ASP A 41 -12.05 11.37 13.52
N LYS A 42 -12.84 12.21 14.21
CA LYS A 42 -14.16 12.61 13.70
C LYS A 42 -14.05 13.45 12.43
N TRP A 43 -13.14 14.42 12.38
CA TRP A 43 -12.89 15.19 11.15
C TRP A 43 -12.46 14.29 9.99
N LYS A 44 -11.63 13.27 10.25
CA LYS A 44 -11.23 12.28 9.22
C LYS A 44 -12.43 11.48 8.70
N ALA A 45 -13.34 11.06 9.59
CA ALA A 45 -14.55 10.35 9.17
C ALA A 45 -15.45 11.24 8.30
N ASP A 46 -15.54 12.54 8.61
CA ASP A 46 -16.33 13.49 7.83
C ASP A 46 -15.69 13.84 6.48
N ASN A 47 -14.37 13.63 6.31
CA ASN A 47 -13.58 14.02 5.12
C ASN A 47 -12.75 12.86 4.55
N GLU A 48 -13.27 11.63 4.63
CA GLU A 48 -12.51 10.40 4.34
C GLU A 48 -11.89 10.39 2.93
N GLU A 49 -12.67 10.76 1.92
CA GLU A 49 -12.22 10.77 0.52
C GLU A 49 -11.05 11.73 0.30
N ALA A 50 -11.16 12.97 0.81
CA ALA A 50 -10.11 13.97 0.70
C ALA A 50 -8.85 13.55 1.47
N TYR A 51 -9.02 12.96 2.65
CA TYR A 51 -7.92 12.48 3.48
C TYR A 51 -7.15 11.34 2.82
N GLU A 52 -7.83 10.35 2.25
CA GLU A 52 -7.18 9.23 1.57
C GLU A 52 -6.51 9.66 0.27
N LEU A 53 -7.12 10.57 -0.50
CA LEU A 53 -6.47 11.17 -1.67
C LEU A 53 -5.18 11.91 -1.28
N ALA A 54 -5.21 12.69 -0.20
CA ALA A 54 -4.05 13.41 0.31
C ALA A 54 -2.91 12.47 0.72
N LYS A 55 -3.22 11.32 1.31
CA LYS A 55 -2.23 10.28 1.64
C LYS A 55 -1.61 9.66 0.40
N ILE A 56 -2.42 9.34 -0.61
CA ILE A 56 -1.92 8.80 -1.88
C ILE A 56 -0.95 9.80 -2.49
N ASN A 57 -1.31 11.09 -2.54
CA ASN A 57 -0.45 12.16 -3.02
C ASN A 57 0.85 12.27 -2.21
N ALA A 58 0.77 12.20 -0.88
CA ALA A 58 1.95 12.22 -0.02
C ALA A 58 2.92 11.07 -0.35
N ASN A 59 2.39 9.87 -0.57
CA ASN A 59 3.19 8.71 -0.95
C ASN A 59 3.83 8.88 -2.33
N LEU A 60 3.11 9.40 -3.32
CA LEU A 60 3.65 9.69 -4.64
C LEU A 60 4.79 10.71 -4.59
N ILE A 61 4.63 11.79 -3.82
CA ILE A 61 5.66 12.81 -3.61
C ILE A 61 6.88 12.20 -2.91
N ALA A 62 6.67 11.36 -1.90
CA ALA A 62 7.75 10.67 -1.19
C ALA A 62 8.52 9.72 -2.12
N LEU A 63 7.81 8.94 -2.93
CA LEU A 63 8.39 8.05 -3.93
C LEU A 63 9.22 8.84 -4.95
N GLY A 64 8.70 9.94 -5.50
CA GLY A 64 9.47 10.77 -6.44
C GLY A 64 10.77 11.35 -5.84
N LYS A 65 10.76 11.70 -4.55
CA LYS A 65 11.98 12.12 -3.82
C LYS A 65 12.98 10.98 -3.68
N VAL A 66 12.51 9.77 -3.37
CA VAL A 66 13.34 8.56 -3.25
C VAL A 66 13.94 8.21 -4.61
N GLU A 67 13.13 8.20 -5.65
CA GLU A 67 13.54 7.92 -7.03
C GLU A 67 14.61 8.92 -7.50
N THR A 68 14.42 10.22 -7.24
CA THR A 68 15.42 11.25 -7.56
C THR A 68 16.76 10.97 -6.88
N LYS A 69 16.74 10.59 -5.60
CA LYS A 69 17.95 10.24 -4.84
C LYS A 69 18.60 8.96 -5.36
N LEU A 70 17.80 7.96 -5.72
CA LEU A 70 18.28 6.70 -6.29
C LEU A 70 18.93 6.94 -7.66
N ASN A 71 18.30 7.71 -8.53
CA ASN A 71 18.86 8.11 -9.82
C ASN A 71 20.20 8.84 -9.68
N LYS A 72 20.35 9.68 -8.65
CA LYS A 72 21.65 10.30 -8.33
C LYS A 72 22.71 9.27 -7.95
N LYS A 73 22.33 8.22 -7.21
CA LYS A 73 23.23 7.11 -6.85
C LYS A 73 23.61 6.24 -8.06
N VAL A 74 22.72 6.07 -9.02
CA VAL A 74 23.01 5.34 -10.28
C VAL A 74 24.08 6.04 -11.10
N ARG A 75 24.09 7.38 -11.14
CA ARG A 75 25.04 8.17 -11.94
C ARG A 75 26.33 8.54 -11.20
N GLY A 76 26.33 8.45 -9.87
CA GLY A 76 27.38 9.04 -9.05
C GLY A 76 27.38 10.57 -9.14
N GLY A 77 28.51 11.20 -8.81
CA GLY A 77 28.70 12.63 -9.00
C GLY A 77 29.56 13.27 -7.91
N TRP A 78 29.27 14.52 -7.59
CA TRP A 78 30.03 15.28 -6.60
C TRP A 78 29.21 15.50 -5.33
N ARG A 79 29.83 15.24 -4.18
CA ARG A 79 29.28 15.54 -2.86
C ARG A 79 30.14 16.62 -2.21
N ARG A 80 29.47 17.65 -1.69
CA ARG A 80 30.10 18.67 -0.85
C ARG A 80 30.19 18.11 0.58
N LYS A 81 31.39 18.08 1.14
CA LYS A 81 31.63 17.74 2.54
C LYS A 81 32.06 19.01 3.25
N GLU A 82 31.29 19.39 4.26
CA GLU A 82 31.53 20.56 5.08
C GLU A 82 32.11 20.08 6.40
N ARG A 83 33.20 20.70 6.82
CA ARG A 83 33.82 20.49 8.14
C ARG A 83 33.57 21.74 8.96
N TYR A 84 32.97 21.55 10.14
CA TYR A 84 32.77 22.60 11.13
C TYR A 84 33.69 22.31 12.32
N GLU A 85 34.30 23.35 12.87
CA GLU A 85 35.06 23.29 14.12
C GLU A 85 34.45 24.28 15.11
N VAL A 86 34.50 23.94 16.39
CA VAL A 86 33.97 24.78 17.46
C VAL A 86 35.09 25.70 17.94
N ASN A 87 34.88 27.02 17.86
CA ASN A 87 35.84 28.00 18.36
C ASN A 87 35.86 28.03 19.91
N GLU A 88 36.78 28.81 20.50
CA GLU A 88 36.89 28.93 21.96
C GLU A 88 35.65 29.56 22.63
N GLU A 89 34.77 30.19 21.86
CA GLU A 89 33.50 30.80 22.30
C GLU A 89 32.30 29.84 22.18
N GLY A 90 32.51 28.61 21.71
CA GLY A 90 31.46 27.59 21.57
C GLY A 90 30.61 27.70 20.30
N GLU A 91 30.99 28.55 19.35
CA GLU A 91 30.31 28.71 18.06
C GLU A 91 30.93 27.80 16.98
N GLU A 92 30.06 27.15 16.20
CA GLU A 92 30.46 26.30 15.06
C GLU A 92 30.85 27.17 13.85
N ILE A 93 32.13 27.18 13.49
CA ILE A 93 32.65 27.87 12.31
C ILE A 93 32.84 26.85 11.19
N LEU A 94 32.35 27.15 9.98
CA LEU A 94 32.63 26.35 8.79
C LEU A 94 34.11 26.51 8.39
N VAL A 95 34.91 25.47 8.59
CA VAL A 95 36.37 25.49 8.40
C VAL A 95 36.79 25.05 7.00
N SER A 96 36.10 24.08 6.40
CA SER A 96 36.44 23.67 5.03
C SER A 96 35.26 23.11 4.24
N VAL A 97 35.34 23.32 2.93
CA VAL A 97 34.39 22.80 1.94
C VAL A 97 35.16 21.98 0.92
N GLU A 98 35.11 20.66 1.07
CA GLU A 98 35.74 19.72 0.15
C GLU A 98 34.71 19.18 -0.85
N ARG A 99 35.11 19.01 -2.11
CA ARG A 99 34.31 18.30 -3.12
C ARG A 99 34.85 16.88 -3.26
N GLN A 100 34.05 15.91 -2.80
CA GLN A 100 34.36 14.50 -2.95
C GLN A 100 33.63 13.95 -4.17
N GLN A 101 34.38 13.31 -5.08
CA GLN A 101 33.78 12.48 -6.12
C GLN A 101 33.19 11.22 -5.48
N VAL A 102 31.94 10.94 -5.79
CA VAL A 102 31.19 9.78 -5.32
C VAL A 102 30.90 8.92 -6.52
N ASP A 103 31.44 7.71 -6.52
CA ASP A 103 31.20 6.75 -7.58
C ASP A 103 29.74 6.29 -7.60
N PRO A 104 29.23 5.88 -8.76
CA PRO A 104 27.97 5.18 -8.86
C PRO A 104 27.86 4.00 -7.88
N GLU A 105 26.72 3.88 -7.22
CA GLU A 105 26.47 2.78 -6.28
C GLU A 105 26.05 1.52 -7.05
N LEU A 106 26.80 0.43 -6.91
CA LEU A 106 26.58 -0.83 -7.61
C LEU A 106 25.14 -1.35 -7.44
N ASN A 107 24.61 -1.34 -6.21
CA ASN A 107 23.25 -1.81 -5.94
C ASN A 107 22.19 -0.97 -6.65
N ALA A 108 22.38 0.35 -6.72
CA ALA A 108 21.46 1.25 -7.42
C ALA A 108 21.49 1.00 -8.94
N ILE A 109 22.69 0.80 -9.50
CA ILE A 109 22.85 0.42 -10.92
C ILE A 109 22.15 -0.91 -11.21
N MET A 110 22.42 -1.93 -10.39
CA MET A 110 21.82 -3.26 -10.57
C MET A 110 20.29 -3.19 -10.46
N PHE A 111 19.75 -2.44 -9.50
CA PHE A 111 18.31 -2.23 -9.37
C PHE A 111 17.72 -1.57 -10.63
N TRP A 112 18.36 -0.50 -11.13
CA TRP A 112 17.92 0.21 -12.33
C TRP A 112 17.96 -0.67 -13.59
N LEU A 113 19.01 -1.47 -13.75
CA LEU A 113 19.15 -2.40 -14.88
C LEU A 113 18.09 -3.52 -14.83
N LYS A 114 17.83 -4.06 -13.64
CA LYS A 114 16.78 -5.07 -13.45
C LYS A 114 15.39 -4.53 -13.76
N SER A 115 15.09 -3.28 -13.43
CA SER A 115 13.77 -2.69 -13.70
C SER A 115 13.55 -2.35 -15.19
N HIS A 116 14.60 -2.00 -15.93
CA HIS A 116 14.49 -1.58 -17.34
C HIS A 116 14.73 -2.73 -18.33
N ASN A 117 15.51 -3.75 -17.95
CA ASN A 117 15.76 -4.92 -18.78
C ASN A 117 15.92 -6.20 -17.94
N PRO A 118 14.81 -6.68 -17.33
CA PRO A 118 14.84 -7.85 -16.45
C PRO A 118 15.24 -9.14 -17.16
N GLU A 119 15.01 -9.25 -18.48
CA GLU A 119 15.39 -10.43 -19.27
C GLU A 119 16.90 -10.68 -19.28
N ILE A 120 17.69 -9.60 -19.23
CA ILE A 120 19.16 -9.70 -19.20
C ILE A 120 19.65 -9.77 -17.76
N TYR A 121 19.13 -8.88 -16.90
CA TYR A 121 19.73 -8.62 -15.58
C TYR A 121 19.00 -9.29 -14.39
N ASP A 122 17.79 -9.86 -14.59
CA ASP A 122 16.99 -10.53 -13.55
C ASP A 122 16.39 -11.88 -13.96
N LYS A 123 17.15 -12.66 -14.75
CA LYS A 123 16.74 -13.97 -15.29
C LYS A 123 16.22 -14.96 -14.24
N VAL A 124 16.77 -14.94 -13.02
CA VAL A 124 16.40 -15.89 -11.96
C VAL A 124 14.98 -15.60 -11.46
N SER A 125 14.67 -14.32 -11.19
CA SER A 125 13.35 -13.92 -10.75
C SER A 125 12.31 -14.19 -11.83
N LEU A 126 12.61 -13.88 -13.09
CA LEU A 126 11.71 -14.17 -14.22
C LEU A 126 11.42 -15.67 -14.35
N LYS A 127 12.44 -16.53 -14.33
CA LYS A 127 12.25 -17.98 -14.38
C LYS A 127 11.42 -18.51 -13.21
N ARG A 128 11.56 -17.92 -12.03
CA ARG A 128 10.76 -18.28 -10.86
C ARG A 128 9.29 -17.89 -11.07
N LEU A 129 9.04 -16.67 -11.53
CA LEU A 129 7.68 -16.20 -11.83
C LEU A 129 7.01 -17.07 -12.91
N GLU A 130 7.74 -17.42 -13.97
CA GLU A 130 7.24 -18.34 -15.00
C GLU A 130 6.87 -19.73 -14.44
N LEU A 131 7.64 -20.24 -13.47
CA LEU A 131 7.35 -21.52 -12.83
C LEU A 131 6.14 -21.42 -11.90
N GLU A 132 6.02 -20.32 -11.16
CA GLU A 132 4.87 -20.04 -10.30
C GLU A 132 3.59 -19.91 -11.13
N GLU A 133 3.62 -19.17 -12.26
CA GLU A 133 2.50 -19.06 -13.20
C GLU A 133 2.06 -20.43 -13.74
N LYS A 134 3.02 -21.25 -14.22
CA LYS A 134 2.73 -22.61 -14.70
C LYS A 134 2.12 -23.48 -13.61
N SER A 135 2.59 -23.37 -12.38
CA SER A 135 2.02 -24.08 -11.24
C SER A 135 0.59 -23.64 -10.95
N THR A 136 0.30 -22.34 -10.99
CA THR A 136 -1.06 -21.82 -10.75
C THR A 136 -2.03 -22.17 -11.87
N ALA A 137 -1.58 -22.15 -13.12
CA ALA A 137 -2.40 -22.58 -14.27
C ALA A 137 -2.83 -24.04 -14.13
N GLY A 138 -1.91 -24.94 -13.75
CA GLY A 138 -2.24 -26.34 -13.50
C GLY A 138 -3.27 -26.54 -12.38
N VAL A 139 -3.24 -25.69 -11.34
CA VAL A 139 -4.25 -25.71 -10.28
C VAL A 139 -5.62 -25.24 -10.79
N GLN A 140 -5.66 -24.20 -11.63
CA GLN A 140 -6.91 -23.73 -12.25
C GLN A 140 -7.52 -24.79 -13.17
N ASP A 141 -6.71 -25.48 -13.97
CA ASP A 141 -7.16 -26.57 -14.85
C ASP A 141 -7.76 -27.74 -14.04
N ILE A 142 -7.13 -28.09 -12.91
CA ILE A 142 -7.66 -29.11 -12.00
C ILE A 142 -8.98 -28.65 -11.38
N ILE A 143 -9.08 -27.40 -10.92
CA ILE A 143 -10.32 -26.85 -10.36
C ILE A 143 -11.43 -26.87 -11.41
N GLN A 144 -11.15 -26.43 -12.64
CA GLN A 144 -12.11 -26.44 -13.73
C GLN A 144 -12.53 -27.88 -14.07
N GLY A 145 -11.59 -28.83 -14.11
CA GLY A 145 -11.87 -30.25 -14.23
C GLY A 145 -12.69 -30.82 -13.07
N LEU A 146 -12.59 -30.27 -11.86
CA LEU A 146 -13.42 -30.69 -10.72
C LEU A 146 -14.81 -30.05 -10.75
N THR A 147 -14.97 -28.86 -11.32
CA THR A 147 -16.30 -28.22 -11.45
C THR A 147 -17.29 -29.03 -12.28
N GLN A 148 -16.80 -29.88 -13.20
CA GLN A 148 -17.69 -30.79 -13.93
C GLN A 148 -18.38 -31.82 -13.01
N PHE A 149 -17.74 -32.15 -11.89
CA PHE A 149 -18.25 -33.06 -10.86
C PHE A 149 -19.00 -32.34 -9.73
N ASP A 150 -19.33 -31.05 -9.89
CA ASP A 150 -20.15 -30.32 -8.91
C ASP A 150 -21.53 -31.00 -8.80
N VAL A 151 -22.03 -31.13 -7.56
CA VAL A 151 -23.31 -31.78 -7.23
C VAL A 151 -24.47 -31.14 -7.97
N LYS A 152 -24.36 -29.84 -8.29
CA LYS A 152 -25.35 -29.10 -9.10
C LYS A 152 -25.51 -29.62 -10.53
N ASN A 153 -24.50 -30.29 -11.08
CA ASN A 153 -24.53 -30.84 -12.43
C ASN A 153 -25.12 -32.25 -12.48
N TYR A 154 -25.42 -32.85 -11.33
CA TYR A 154 -26.12 -34.12 -11.23
C TYR A 154 -27.57 -33.87 -10.83
N SER A 155 -28.51 -34.30 -11.67
CA SER A 155 -29.91 -34.44 -11.24
C SER A 155 -30.01 -35.69 -10.38
N SER A 156 -30.65 -35.60 -9.21
CA SER A 156 -31.04 -36.78 -8.46
C SER A 156 -32.11 -37.52 -9.26
N ASP A 157 -31.87 -38.81 -9.57
CA ASP A 157 -32.91 -39.72 -10.06
C ASP A 157 -33.81 -40.24 -8.92
N GLU A 158 -33.57 -39.77 -7.69
CA GLU A 158 -34.46 -40.05 -6.56
C GLU A 158 -35.77 -39.28 -6.76
N PRO A 159 -36.93 -39.95 -6.73
CA PRO A 159 -38.20 -39.25 -6.79
C PRO A 159 -38.26 -38.28 -5.61
N GLU A 160 -38.60 -37.02 -5.88
CA GLU A 160 -38.92 -36.06 -4.82
C GLU A 160 -40.12 -36.59 -4.04
N VAL A 161 -39.87 -37.26 -2.92
CA VAL A 161 -40.94 -37.70 -2.02
C VAL A 161 -41.57 -36.44 -1.45
N THR A 162 -42.81 -36.19 -1.82
CA THR A 162 -43.55 -35.00 -1.38
C THR A 162 -43.95 -35.13 0.09
N GLU A 163 -44.07 -34.02 0.83
CA GLU A 163 -44.54 -34.04 2.23
C GLU A 163 -45.90 -34.75 2.35
N ASP A 164 -46.75 -34.66 1.32
CA ASP A 164 -48.03 -35.35 1.26
C ASP A 164 -47.89 -36.88 1.17
N GLU A 165 -46.88 -37.40 0.45
CA GLU A 165 -46.59 -38.85 0.39
C GLU A 165 -45.98 -39.37 1.69
N ILE A 166 -45.17 -38.56 2.38
CA ILE A 166 -44.64 -38.88 3.70
C ILE A 166 -45.78 -38.93 4.74
N ASN A 167 -46.67 -37.94 4.72
CA ASN A 167 -47.81 -37.90 5.63
C ASN A 167 -48.81 -39.03 5.35
N ALA A 168 -49.06 -39.38 4.08
CA ALA A 168 -49.90 -40.53 3.73
C ALA A 168 -49.34 -41.87 4.25
N LEU A 169 -48.01 -42.07 4.23
CA LEU A 169 -47.37 -43.25 4.80
C LEU A 169 -47.43 -43.27 6.34
N LEU A 170 -47.33 -42.11 6.99
CA LEU A 170 -47.43 -42.00 8.45
C LEU A 170 -48.88 -42.19 8.94
N ASP A 171 -49.87 -41.72 8.18
CA ASP A 171 -51.29 -41.88 8.49
C ASP A 171 -51.77 -43.34 8.32
N GLU A 172 -51.15 -44.12 7.43
CA GLU A 172 -51.43 -45.56 7.29
C GLU A 172 -50.94 -46.37 8.51
N GLU A 173 -49.85 -45.97 9.17
CA GLU A 173 -49.32 -46.64 10.37
C GLU A 173 -50.14 -46.38 11.65
N GLU A 174 -50.99 -45.34 11.69
CA GLU A 174 -51.88 -45.08 12.84
C GLU A 174 -53.21 -45.86 12.78
N THR A 175 -53.43 -46.66 11.74
CA THR A 175 -54.63 -47.51 11.57
C THR A 175 -54.34 -49.01 11.56
N GLU A 176 -53.59 -49.50 12.56
CA GLU A 176 -53.67 -50.91 13.02
C GLU A 176 -53.82 -51.01 14.55
#